data_AF-A0A0R3F876-F1
#
_entry.id   AF-A0A0R3F876-F1
#
_cell.length_a   1.000
_cell.length_b   1.000
_cell.length_c   1.000
_cell.angle_alpha   90.00
_cell.angle_beta   90.00
_cell.angle_gamma   90.00
#
_symmetry.space_group_name_H-M   'P 1'
#
loop_
_entity.id
_entity.type
_entity.pdbx_description
1 polymer ?
#
loop_
_entity_poly.entity_id
_entity_poly.type
_entity_poly.pdbx_seq_one_letter_code
_entity_poly.pdbx_strand_id
1 'polypeptide(L)'
;MNERAAQFIARLAAHGLEIPEDRARERISNQVDFTAERMRIGRQAAKYYVTQDLVEKMADKTAAAFRKAQARNGLHAVPDPDRCLPKLPKLR
;
A
#
# COMPACT_ATOMS: atom_id res chain seq x y z
N MET A 1 -11.56 0.65 -7.56
CA MET A 1 -10.52 1.03 -6.57
C MET A 1 -9.40 0.00 -6.45
N ASN A 2 -9.68 -1.27 -6.76
CA ASN A 2 -8.67 -2.34 -6.79
C ASN A 2 -7.48 -2.01 -7.70
N GLU A 3 -7.71 -1.40 -8.87
CA GLU A 3 -6.63 -0.95 -9.76
C GLU A 3 -5.67 0.04 -9.07
N ARG A 4 -6.20 1.05 -8.36
CA ARG A 4 -5.38 2.02 -7.61
C ARG A 4 -4.63 1.35 -6.45
N ALA A 5 -5.24 0.34 -5.81
CA ALA A 5 -4.57 -0.46 -4.78
C ALA A 5 -3.41 -1.29 -5.39
N ALA A 6 -3.62 -1.91 -6.54
CA ALA A 6 -2.57 -2.64 -7.25
C ALA A 6 -1.41 -1.72 -7.67
N GLN A 7 -1.72 -0.51 -8.17
CA GLN A 7 -0.71 0.52 -8.48
C GLN A 7 0.09 0.93 -7.24
N PHE A 8 -0.58 1.12 -6.10
CA PHE A 8 0.08 1.43 -4.83
C PHE A 8 1.04 0.32 -4.40
N ILE A 9 0.60 -0.95 -4.49
CA ILE A 9 1.43 -2.13 -4.16
C ILE A 9 2.64 -2.21 -5.10
N ALA A 10 2.44 -2.11 -6.41
CA ALA A 10 3.52 -2.16 -7.40
C ALA A 10 4.56 -1.06 -7.16
N ARG A 11 4.10 0.15 -6.82
CA ARG A 11 5.01 1.26 -6.51
C ARG A 11 5.77 1.06 -5.19
N LEU A 12 5.14 0.50 -4.16
CA LEU A 12 5.83 0.13 -2.92
C LEU A 12 6.86 -0.99 -3.14
N ALA A 13 6.54 -1.98 -3.97
CA ALA A 13 7.45 -3.07 -4.32
C ALA A 13 8.71 -2.54 -5.01
N ALA A 14 8.61 -1.49 -5.83
CA ALA A 14 9.77 -0.80 -6.41
C ALA A 14 10.68 -0.13 -5.36
N HIS A 15 10.19 0.15 -4.15
CA HIS A 15 10.98 0.60 -2.99
C HIS A 15 11.44 -0.56 -2.09
N GLY A 16 11.22 -1.82 -2.49
CA GLY A 16 11.53 -3.01 -1.69
C GLY A 16 10.57 -3.21 -0.51
N LEU A 17 9.39 -2.61 -0.55
CA LEU A 17 8.37 -2.73 0.50
C LEU A 17 7.18 -3.54 0.01
N GLU A 18 6.68 -4.39 0.87
CA GLU A 18 5.53 -5.23 0.59
C GLU A 18 4.46 -5.05 1.65
N ILE A 19 3.21 -5.09 1.21
CA ILE A 19 2.05 -5.04 2.09
C ILE A 19 0.97 -6.00 1.57
N PRO A 20 0.14 -6.57 2.46
CA PRO A 20 -1.02 -7.33 2.05
C PRO A 20 -1.98 -6.49 1.19
N GLU A 21 -2.61 -7.11 0.20
CA GLU A 21 -3.50 -6.41 -0.73
C GLU A 21 -4.69 -5.75 -0.01
N ASP A 22 -5.25 -6.40 1.00
CA ASP A 22 -6.36 -5.84 1.78
C ASP A 22 -5.98 -4.53 2.47
N ARG A 23 -4.74 -4.41 2.96
CA ARG A 23 -4.21 -3.17 3.57
C ARG A 23 -4.02 -2.07 2.53
N ALA A 24 -3.60 -2.42 1.32
CA ALA A 24 -3.53 -1.45 0.22
C ALA A 24 -4.93 -0.95 -0.16
N ARG A 25 -5.91 -1.86 -0.27
CA ARG A 25 -7.31 -1.50 -0.56
C ARG A 25 -7.92 -0.61 0.51
N GLU A 26 -7.68 -0.92 1.78
CA GLU A 26 -8.07 -0.08 2.92
C GLU A 26 -7.42 1.31 2.84
N ARG A 27 -6.11 1.38 2.62
CA ARG A 27 -5.38 2.65 2.49
C ARG A 27 -5.95 3.56 1.41
N ILE A 28 -6.23 3.00 0.24
CA ILE A 28 -6.81 3.74 -0.88
C ILE A 28 -8.26 4.14 -0.60
N SER A 29 -9.04 3.27 0.04
CA SER A 29 -10.42 3.60 0.44
C SER A 29 -10.45 4.76 1.41
N ASN A 30 -9.60 4.74 2.44
CA ASN A 30 -9.47 5.85 3.40
C ASN A 30 -9.06 7.16 2.72
N GLN A 31 -8.22 7.11 1.68
CA GLN A 31 -7.87 8.30 0.90
C GLN A 31 -9.07 8.86 0.12
N VAL A 32 -9.92 8.01 -0.46
CA VAL A 32 -11.16 8.44 -1.11
C VAL A 32 -12.08 9.11 -0.10
N ASP A 33 -12.24 8.50 1.08
CA ASP A 33 -13.11 9.01 2.13
C ASP A 33 -12.60 10.35 2.67
N PHE A 34 -11.29 10.46 2.91
CA PHE A 34 -10.64 11.72 3.26
C PHE A 34 -10.87 12.80 2.19
N THR A 35 -10.76 12.45 0.91
CA THR A 35 -10.97 13.40 -0.20
C THR A 35 -12.43 13.85 -0.27
N ALA A 36 -13.37 12.92 -0.10
CA ALA A 36 -14.80 13.20 -0.08
C ALA A 36 -15.16 14.17 1.06
N GLU A 37 -14.65 13.93 2.26
CA GLU A 37 -14.86 14.78 3.44
C GLU A 37 -14.24 16.16 3.23
N ARG A 38 -12.97 16.22 2.80
CA ARG A 38 -12.23 17.48 2.62
C ARG A 38 -12.87 18.39 1.59
N MET A 39 -13.39 17.82 0.50
CA MET A 39 -14.01 18.56 -0.59
C MET A 39 -15.53 18.71 -0.44
N ARG A 40 -16.14 18.06 0.56
CA ARG A 40 -17.60 17.99 0.76
C ARG A 40 -18.35 17.50 -0.49
N ILE A 41 -17.85 16.43 -1.09
CA ILE A 41 -18.45 15.78 -2.27
C ILE A 41 -18.83 14.34 -1.97
N GLY A 42 -19.70 13.76 -2.80
CA GLY A 42 -20.03 12.35 -2.70
C GLY A 42 -18.81 11.45 -2.95
N ARG A 43 -18.76 10.30 -2.26
CA ARG A 43 -17.67 9.32 -2.36
C ARG A 43 -17.38 8.89 -3.80
N GLN A 44 -18.42 8.75 -4.62
CA GLN A 44 -18.26 8.37 -6.03
C GLN A 44 -17.54 9.45 -6.85
N ALA A 45 -17.79 10.73 -6.58
CA ALA A 45 -17.08 11.84 -7.21
C ALA A 45 -15.62 11.92 -6.72
N ALA A 46 -15.38 11.66 -5.43
CA ALA A 46 -14.04 11.69 -4.85
C ALA A 46 -13.06 10.68 -5.50
N LYS A 47 -13.56 9.56 -6.03
CA LYS A 47 -12.72 8.57 -6.74
C LYS A 47 -11.95 9.18 -7.92
N TYR A 48 -12.49 10.17 -8.62
CA TYR A 48 -11.82 10.83 -9.74
C TYR A 48 -10.61 11.66 -9.32
N TYR A 49 -10.56 12.09 -8.06
CA TYR A 49 -9.45 12.86 -7.49
C TYR A 49 -8.34 11.98 -6.93
N VAL A 50 -8.58 10.67 -6.75
CA VAL A 50 -7.55 9.70 -6.40
C VAL A 50 -6.90 9.19 -7.69
N THR A 51 -6.08 10.08 -8.26
CA THR A 51 -5.36 9.87 -9.51
C THR A 51 -4.19 8.90 -9.32
N GLN A 52 -3.67 8.37 -10.43
CA GLN A 52 -2.47 7.55 -10.41
C GLN A 52 -1.26 8.27 -9.79
N ASP A 53 -1.00 9.51 -10.22
CA ASP A 53 0.09 10.34 -9.69
C ASP A 53 -0.03 10.56 -8.17
N LEU A 54 -1.26 10.77 -7.66
CA LEU A 54 -1.47 10.87 -6.21
C LEU A 54 -1.09 9.55 -5.51
N VAL A 55 -1.52 8.42 -6.06
CA VAL A 55 -1.23 7.09 -5.50
C VAL A 55 0.27 6.81 -5.49
N GLU A 56 0.98 7.15 -6.57
CA GLU A 56 2.43 6.99 -6.65
C GLU A 56 3.15 7.87 -5.60
N LYS A 57 2.76 9.14 -5.47
CA LYS A 57 3.27 10.05 -4.43
C LYS A 57 2.97 9.56 -3.03
N MET A 58 1.81 8.95 -2.80
CA MET A 58 1.49 8.34 -1.52
C MET A 58 2.42 7.17 -1.20
N ALA A 59 2.70 6.30 -2.17
CA ALA A 59 3.61 5.17 -2.00
C ALA A 59 5.04 5.66 -1.70
N ASP A 60 5.51 6.66 -2.44
CA ASP A 60 6.83 7.26 -2.24
C ASP A 60 6.97 7.89 -0.84
N LYS A 61 5.94 8.58 -0.36
CA LYS A 61 5.90 9.14 1.00
C LYS A 61 5.91 8.05 2.07
N THR A 62 5.17 6.97 1.88
CA THR A 62 5.18 5.81 2.78
C THR A 62 6.57 5.17 2.83
N ALA A 63 7.21 4.96 1.68
CA ALA A 63 8.55 4.40 1.61
C ALA A 63 9.61 5.30 2.27
N ALA A 64 9.50 6.62 2.08
CA ALA A 64 10.36 7.59 2.77
C ALA A 64 10.15 7.56 4.29
N ALA A 65 8.89 7.50 4.76
CA ALA A 65 8.57 7.40 6.17
C ALA A 65 9.11 6.11 6.79
N PHE A 66 9.00 4.98 6.07
CA PHE A 66 9.56 3.71 6.50
C PHE A 66 11.08 3.79 6.64
N ARG A 67 11.80 4.26 5.61
CA ARG A 67 13.27 4.45 5.68
C ARG A 67 13.70 5.34 6.84
N LYS A 68 12.97 6.43 7.10
CA LYS A 68 13.24 7.31 8.24
C LYS A 68 13.03 6.58 9.58
N ALA A 69 11.99 5.75 9.69
CA ALA A 69 11.74 4.94 10.87
C ALA A 69 12.81 3.86 11.07
N GLN A 70 13.26 3.20 9.99
CA GLN A 70 14.38 2.24 10.04
C GLN A 70 15.65 2.90 10.58
N ALA A 71 16.01 4.07 10.04
CA ALA A 71 17.22 4.80 10.45
C ALA A 71 17.17 5.27 11.91
N ARG A 72 15.99 5.61 12.44
CA ARG A 72 15.85 6.15 13.80
C ARG A 72 15.78 5.05 14.87
N ASN A 73 15.09 3.95 14.58
CA ASN A 73 14.69 2.98 15.60
C ASN A 73 15.28 1.58 15.38
N GLY A 74 16.11 1.37 14.36
CA GLY A 74 16.56 0.02 13.97
C GLY A 74 15.40 -0.90 13.57
N LEU A 75 14.26 -0.31 13.15
CA LEU A 75 13.15 -1.07 12.60
C LEU A 75 13.62 -1.68 11.28
N HIS A 76 13.44 -2.97 11.11
CA HIS A 76 13.75 -3.68 9.87
C HIS A 76 12.48 -4.31 9.33
N ALA A 77 12.40 -4.43 8.00
CA ALA A 77 11.35 -5.24 7.39
C ALA A 77 11.52 -6.68 7.90
N VAL A 78 10.50 -7.21 8.58
CA VAL A 78 10.49 -8.61 9.01
C VAL A 78 10.22 -9.45 7.76
N PRO A 79 11.16 -10.32 7.34
CA PRO A 79 10.88 -11.25 6.26
C PRO A 79 9.79 -12.21 6.71
N ASP A 80 8.73 -12.35 5.90
CA ASP A 80 7.65 -13.30 6.15
C ASP A 80 8.20 -14.74 6.06
N PRO A 81 8.26 -15.51 7.16
CA PRO A 81 8.84 -16.85 7.16
C PRO A 81 8.02 -17.84 6.33
N ASP A 82 6.72 -17.59 6.11
CA ASP A 82 5.84 -18.48 5.35
C ASP A 82 6.05 -18.37 3.82
N ARG A 83 6.88 -17.43 3.38
CA ARG A 83 7.21 -17.21 1.97
C ARG A 83 8.32 -18.11 1.43
N CYS A 84 9.08 -18.80 2.30
CA CYS A 84 10.23 -19.63 1.93
C CYS A 84 9.95 -21.13 1.82
N LEU A 85 8.71 -21.60 1.98
CA LEU A 85 8.38 -23.02 1.81
C LEU A 85 7.55 -23.23 0.54
N PRO A 86 8.11 -23.80 -0.56
CA PRO A 86 7.26 -24.54 -1.46
C PRO A 86 6.60 -25.62 -0.61
N LYS A 87 5.26 -25.61 -0.51
CA LYS A 87 4.51 -26.65 0.20
C LYS A 87 4.93 -27.99 -0.42
N LEU A 88 5.78 -28.75 0.28
CA LEU A 88 6.18 -30.09 -0.14
C LEU A 88 4.88 -30.88 -0.34
N PRO A 89 4.68 -31.52 -1.51
CA PRO A 89 3.50 -32.34 -1.73
C PRO A 89 3.50 -33.42 -0.64
N LYS A 90 2.36 -33.56 0.05
CA LYS A 90 2.16 -34.63 1.03
C LYS A 90 2.34 -35.96 0.30
N LEU A 91 3.43 -36.66 0.57
CA LEU A 91 3.63 -38.04 0.13
C LEU A 91 2.54 -38.88 0.82
N ARG A 92 1.78 -39.60 -0.01
CA ARG A 92 0.66 -40.44 0.36
C ARG A 92 1.16 -41.81 0.80
#